data_AF-A0A958PK78-F1
#
_entry.id   AF-A0A958PK78-F1
#
_cell.length_a   1.000
_cell.length_b   1.000
_cell.length_c   1.000
_cell.angle_alpha   90.00
_cell.angle_beta   90.00
_cell.angle_gamma   90.00
#
_symmetry.space_group_name_H-M   'P 1'
#
loop_
_entity.id
_entity.type
_entity.pdbx_description
1 polymer ?
#
loop_
_entity_poly.entity_id
_entity_poly.type
_entity_poly.pdbx_seq_one_letter_code
_entity_poly.pdbx_strand_id
1 'polypeptide(L)'
;MRIHTLLLLGLMLLPLTSRAKDAPQELKVLPKLSEAGYKRLRKNLEAIDKNIKLLEENLETIGENIKTIKGETEELDKLGAENRELLENYRKYIAKAQSEDAKNKQALDRLLKWKKRLQEAASASKPLSEERTQLKRAEDEIANRQMWQKDAASKVARARDLMAELTNNQNKINAKKNALSVESKLWETRSKNYTTMLRELQKDRSSYTQVLARTPYF
;
A
#
# COMPACT_ATOMS: atom_id res chain seq x y z
N MET A 1 -17.90 -8.13 15.02
CA MET A 1 -17.10 -7.48 16.08
C MET A 1 -18.03 -6.71 17.01
N ARG A 2 -18.12 -7.12 18.28
CA ARG A 2 -19.04 -6.52 19.25
C ARG A 2 -18.46 -5.21 19.78
N ILE A 3 -19.03 -4.09 19.31
CA ILE A 3 -18.79 -2.74 19.82
C ILE A 3 -19.27 -2.71 21.27
N HIS A 4 -18.34 -2.63 22.23
CA HIS A 4 -18.66 -2.31 23.61
C HIS A 4 -18.63 -0.79 23.75
N THR A 5 -19.81 -0.18 23.65
CA THR A 5 -20.11 1.17 24.10
C THR A 5 -19.80 1.26 25.59
N LEU A 6 -18.71 1.94 25.94
CA LEU A 6 -18.42 2.29 27.33
C LEU A 6 -19.37 3.40 27.78
N LEU A 7 -20.08 3.09 28.85
CA LEU A 7 -21.00 3.94 29.59
C LEU A 7 -20.37 5.31 29.91
N LEU A 8 -21.00 6.39 29.44
CA LEU A 8 -20.86 7.72 30.00
C LEU A 8 -21.33 7.70 31.45
N LEU A 9 -20.40 7.86 32.40
CA LEU A 9 -20.74 8.15 33.79
C LEU A 9 -20.86 9.67 33.95
N GLY A 10 -22.08 10.17 33.78
CA GLY A 10 -22.43 11.52 34.20
C GLY A 10 -22.45 11.61 35.73
N LEU A 11 -21.52 12.36 36.31
CA LEU A 11 -21.59 12.78 37.71
C LEU A 11 -21.39 14.30 37.81
N MET A 12 -22.52 15.00 37.97
CA MET A 12 -22.73 16.20 38.79
C MET A 12 -21.70 17.35 38.65
N LEU A 13 -21.95 18.25 37.70
CA LEU A 13 -21.53 19.65 37.77
C LEU A 13 -22.46 20.39 38.74
N LEU A 14 -21.93 20.84 39.88
CA LEU A 14 -22.58 21.87 40.71
C LEU A 14 -22.24 23.26 40.15
N PRO A 15 -23.23 24.16 39.96
CA PRO A 15 -22.96 25.54 39.55
C PRO A 15 -22.53 26.36 40.77
N LEU A 16 -21.33 26.94 40.74
CA LEU A 16 -20.96 28.03 41.65
C LEU A 16 -21.43 29.35 41.07
N THR A 17 -22.61 29.81 41.50
CA THR A 17 -23.02 31.21 41.32
C THR A 17 -22.36 32.10 42.36
N SER A 18 -22.05 33.32 41.94
CA SER A 18 -21.27 34.34 42.63
C SER A 18 -22.04 35.09 43.72
N ARG A 19 -21.24 35.74 44.61
CA ARG A 19 -21.51 36.95 45.41
C ARG A 19 -21.76 36.73 46.91
N ALA A 20 -20.75 37.02 47.72
CA ALA A 20 -20.90 37.78 48.97
C ALA A 20 -19.55 38.41 49.36
N LYS A 21 -19.61 39.72 49.63
CA LYS A 21 -18.58 40.53 50.29
C LYS A 21 -18.56 40.16 51.79
N ASP A 22 -17.36 40.19 52.36
CA ASP A 22 -17.03 40.21 53.80
C ASP A 22 -17.44 38.96 54.61
N ALA A 23 -16.46 38.05 54.79
CA ALA A 23 -16.52 36.95 55.77
C ALA A 23 -15.11 36.74 56.40
N PRO A 24 -15.02 36.37 57.68
CA PRO A 24 -13.76 36.17 58.40
C PRO A 24 -12.93 35.06 57.76
N GLN A 25 -11.61 35.04 58.01
CA GLN A 25 -10.74 33.90 57.71
C GLN A 25 -11.22 32.66 58.49
N GLU A 26 -12.28 32.01 58.02
CA GLU A 26 -12.62 30.66 58.42
C GLU A 26 -11.44 29.79 58.04
N LEU A 27 -10.84 29.10 59.03
CA LEU A 27 -10.03 27.93 58.76
C LEU A 27 -10.81 27.10 57.75
N LYS A 28 -10.29 26.96 56.53
CA LYS A 28 -10.81 26.02 55.53
C LYS A 28 -10.62 24.62 56.12
N VAL A 29 -11.55 24.18 56.95
CA VAL A 29 -11.59 22.82 57.45
C VAL A 29 -11.89 21.96 56.23
N LEU A 30 -10.85 21.30 55.71
CA LEU A 30 -11.01 20.38 54.59
C LEU A 30 -12.06 19.34 54.99
N PRO A 31 -13.08 19.09 54.15
CA PRO A 31 -14.09 18.09 54.45
C PRO A 31 -13.40 16.76 54.68
N LYS A 32 -13.60 16.17 55.87
CA LYS A 32 -13.02 14.86 56.20
C LYS A 32 -13.67 13.78 55.36
N LEU A 33 -12.87 12.86 54.84
CA LEU A 33 -13.36 11.73 54.06
C LEU A 33 -13.90 10.65 55.01
N SER A 34 -15.11 10.16 54.75
CA SER A 34 -15.61 8.96 55.46
C SER A 34 -14.83 7.72 55.02
N GLU A 35 -14.79 6.68 55.85
CA GLU A 35 -14.14 5.41 55.50
C GLU A 35 -14.67 4.84 54.17
N ALA A 36 -15.98 4.91 53.97
CA ALA A 36 -16.62 4.49 52.72
C ALA A 36 -16.17 5.34 51.52
N GLY A 37 -16.00 6.66 51.70
CA GLY A 37 -15.50 7.56 50.65
C GLY A 37 -14.04 7.27 50.32
N TYR A 38 -13.19 7.04 51.32
CA TYR A 38 -11.78 6.70 51.14
C TYR A 38 -11.62 5.37 50.38
N LYS A 39 -12.37 4.33 50.78
CA LYS A 39 -12.41 3.04 50.09
C LYS A 39 -12.85 3.18 48.63
N ARG A 40 -13.85 4.03 48.33
CA ARG A 40 -14.29 4.29 46.95
C ARG A 40 -13.21 4.99 46.13
N LEU A 41 -12.57 6.03 46.67
CA LEU A 41 -11.49 6.74 45.96
C LEU A 41 -10.32 5.82 45.64
N ARG A 42 -9.93 4.95 46.58
CA ARG A 42 -8.87 3.95 46.34
C ARG A 42 -9.25 2.97 45.22
N LYS A 43 -10.48 2.45 45.23
CA LYS A 43 -10.97 1.57 44.15
C LYS A 43 -11.01 2.28 42.80
N ASN A 44 -11.41 3.55 42.76
CA ASN A 44 -11.40 4.35 41.53
C ASN A 44 -9.97 4.55 41.02
N LEU A 45 -9.00 4.80 41.91
CA LEU A 45 -7.60 4.93 41.55
C LEU A 45 -7.05 3.62 40.96
N GLU A 46 -7.35 2.48 41.59
CA GLU A 46 -6.97 1.16 41.07
C GLU A 46 -7.59 0.88 39.68
N ALA A 47 -8.82 1.33 39.44
CA ALA A 47 -9.45 1.22 38.12
C ALA A 47 -8.77 2.13 37.07
N ILE A 48 -8.42 3.36 37.44
CA ILE A 48 -7.68 4.29 36.58
C ILE A 48 -6.31 3.71 36.22
N ASP A 49 -5.57 3.16 37.19
CA ASP A 49 -4.26 2.54 36.95
C ASP A 49 -4.35 1.37 35.95
N LYS A 50 -5.38 0.52 36.08
CA LYS A 50 -5.64 -0.56 35.13
C LYS A 50 -5.95 -0.03 33.73
N ASN A 51 -6.76 1.02 33.62
CA ASN A 51 -7.11 1.62 32.33
C ASN A 51 -5.91 2.30 31.66
N ILE A 52 -5.04 2.95 32.44
CA ILE A 52 -3.77 3.51 31.94
C ILE A 52 -2.91 2.41 31.33
N LYS A 53 -2.68 1.32 32.07
CA LYS A 53 -1.89 0.19 31.58
C LYS A 53 -2.46 -0.40 30.28
N LEU A 54 -3.78 -0.59 30.22
CA LEU A 54 -4.46 -1.08 29.02
C LEU A 54 -4.28 -0.12 27.82
N LEU A 55 -4.33 1.20 28.04
CA LEU A 55 -4.10 2.17 26.98
C LEU A 55 -2.65 2.16 26.49
N GLU A 56 -1.67 2.00 27.38
CA GLU A 56 -0.25 1.86 27.04
C GLU A 56 -0.01 0.63 26.16
N GLU A 57 -0.51 -0.54 26.56
CA GLU A 57 -0.44 -1.79 25.78
C GLU A 57 -1.10 -1.64 24.40
N ASN A 58 -2.27 -0.98 24.34
CA ASN A 58 -2.94 -0.70 23.07
C ASN A 58 -2.14 0.25 22.17
N LEU A 59 -1.50 1.27 22.73
CA LEU A 59 -0.68 2.20 21.97
C LEU A 59 0.55 1.52 21.38
N GLU A 60 1.16 0.59 22.12
CA GLU A 60 2.25 -0.26 21.63
C GLU A 60 1.79 -1.09 20.42
N THR A 61 0.66 -1.81 20.55
CA THR A 61 0.10 -2.60 19.44
C THR A 61 -0.23 -1.73 18.23
N ILE A 62 -0.78 -0.53 18.43
CA ILE A 62 -1.04 0.40 17.32
C ILE A 62 0.27 0.82 16.63
N GLY A 63 1.34 1.06 17.40
CA GLY A 63 2.67 1.37 16.88
C GLY A 63 3.23 0.25 16.01
N GLU A 64 3.09 -1.00 16.45
CA GLU A 64 3.49 -2.17 15.67
C GLU A 64 2.70 -2.30 14.37
N ASN A 65 1.38 -2.10 14.41
CA ASN A 65 0.53 -2.13 13.20
C ASN A 65 0.94 -1.07 12.17
N ILE A 66 1.21 0.16 12.62
CA ILE A 66 1.68 1.23 11.73
C ILE A 66 3.04 0.86 11.12
N LYS A 67 3.96 0.29 11.91
CA LYS A 67 5.27 -0.16 11.42
C LYS A 67 5.14 -1.25 10.35
N THR A 68 4.26 -2.23 10.56
CA THR A 68 3.98 -3.30 9.60
C THR A 68 3.41 -2.73 8.30
N ILE A 69 2.39 -1.86 8.38
CA ILE A 69 1.79 -1.22 7.21
C ILE A 69 2.83 -0.42 6.41
N LYS A 70 3.73 0.28 7.09
CA LYS A 70 4.83 1.01 6.44
C LYS A 70 5.77 0.06 5.71
N GLY A 71 6.17 -1.04 6.35
CA GLY A 71 7.00 -2.07 5.72
C GLY A 71 6.36 -2.67 4.48
N GLU A 72 5.09 -3.07 4.55
CA GLU A 72 4.33 -3.58 3.40
C GLU A 72 4.24 -2.54 2.26
N THR A 73 4.08 -1.26 2.61
CA THR A 73 4.02 -0.18 1.61
C THR A 73 5.35 -0.02 0.88
N GLU A 74 6.49 -0.10 1.60
CA GLU A 74 7.83 -0.04 1.02
C GLU A 74 8.11 -1.24 0.10
N GLU A 75 7.68 -2.44 0.47
CA GLU A 75 7.78 -3.63 -0.39
C GLU A 75 6.95 -3.49 -1.66
N LEU A 76 5.71 -2.99 -1.56
CA LEU A 76 4.87 -2.71 -2.72
C LEU A 76 5.48 -1.65 -3.64
N ASP A 77 6.23 -0.68 -3.09
CA ASP A 77 6.96 0.30 -3.89
C ASP A 77 8.09 -0.33 -4.70
N LYS A 78 8.86 -1.23 -4.09
CA LYS A 78 9.91 -2.00 -4.78
C LYS A 78 9.31 -2.88 -5.88
N LEU A 79 8.29 -3.67 -5.53
CA LEU A 79 7.58 -4.52 -6.50
C LEU A 79 6.99 -3.68 -7.64
N GLY A 80 6.43 -2.51 -7.33
CA GLY A 80 5.93 -1.58 -8.34
C GLY A 80 7.02 -1.05 -9.27
N ALA A 81 8.22 -0.79 -8.75
CA ALA A 81 9.36 -0.34 -9.56
C ALA A 81 9.85 -1.44 -10.51
N GLU A 82 10.06 -2.65 -10.00
CA GLU A 82 10.46 -3.83 -10.79
C GLU A 82 9.43 -4.14 -11.89
N ASN A 83 8.15 -4.09 -11.55
CA ASN A 83 7.06 -4.32 -12.51
C ASN A 83 7.05 -3.28 -13.64
N ARG A 84 7.33 -1.99 -13.35
CA ARG A 84 7.48 -0.93 -14.36
C ARG A 84 8.71 -1.12 -15.23
N GLU A 85 9.82 -1.54 -14.64
CA GLU A 85 11.04 -1.83 -15.38
C GLU A 85 10.82 -2.98 -16.39
N LEU A 86 10.17 -4.06 -15.96
CA LEU A 86 9.80 -5.17 -16.85
C LEU A 86 8.89 -4.72 -17.99
N LEU A 87 7.89 -3.87 -17.71
CA LEU A 87 7.03 -3.29 -18.74
C LEU A 87 7.84 -2.53 -19.79
N GLU A 88 8.82 -1.73 -19.36
CA GLU A 88 9.67 -0.96 -20.27
C GLU A 88 10.60 -1.87 -21.09
N ASN A 89 11.13 -2.93 -20.49
CA ASN A 89 11.93 -3.93 -21.19
C ASN A 89 11.13 -4.64 -22.29
N TYR A 90 9.87 -5.02 -22.02
CA TYR A 90 9.00 -5.60 -23.03
C TYR A 90 8.62 -4.60 -24.13
N ARG A 91 8.40 -3.33 -23.81
CA ARG A 91 8.18 -2.28 -24.83
C ARG A 91 9.37 -2.16 -25.78
N LYS A 92 10.59 -2.09 -25.24
CA LYS A 92 11.83 -2.06 -26.03
C LYS A 92 11.98 -3.31 -26.89
N TYR A 93 11.70 -4.49 -26.32
CA TYR A 93 11.72 -5.75 -27.05
C TYR A 93 10.77 -5.75 -28.24
N ILE A 94 9.50 -5.35 -28.05
CA ILE A 94 8.50 -5.30 -29.12
C ILE A 94 8.90 -4.28 -30.19
N ALA A 95 9.36 -3.09 -29.80
CA ALA A 95 9.80 -2.07 -30.75
C ALA A 95 10.96 -2.58 -31.63
N LYS A 96 11.93 -3.28 -31.03
CA LYS A 96 13.02 -3.93 -31.78
C LYS A 96 12.49 -5.01 -32.72
N ALA A 97 11.59 -5.88 -32.24
CA ALA A 97 11.00 -6.93 -33.07
C ALA A 97 10.20 -6.38 -34.26
N GLN A 98 9.47 -5.27 -34.08
CA GLN A 98 8.76 -4.58 -35.15
C GLN A 98 9.71 -3.97 -36.18
N SER A 99 10.83 -3.38 -35.74
CA SER A 99 11.86 -2.88 -36.64
C SER A 99 12.48 -4.00 -37.49
N GLU A 100 12.81 -5.12 -36.87
CA GLU A 100 13.36 -6.28 -37.59
C GLU A 100 12.33 -6.92 -38.53
N ASP A 101 11.05 -7.01 -38.14
CA ASP A 101 10.00 -7.49 -39.02
C ASP A 101 9.82 -6.59 -40.26
N ALA A 102 9.91 -5.28 -40.09
CA ALA A 102 9.87 -4.34 -41.22
C ALA A 102 11.04 -4.55 -42.20
N LYS A 103 12.27 -4.72 -41.67
CA LYS A 103 13.45 -5.05 -42.51
C LYS A 103 13.27 -6.39 -43.22
N ASN A 104 12.73 -7.39 -42.52
CA ASN A 104 12.51 -8.71 -43.08
C ASN A 104 11.45 -8.68 -44.20
N LYS A 105 10.35 -7.93 -44.03
CA LYS A 105 9.34 -7.71 -45.08
C LYS A 105 9.95 -7.07 -46.33
N GLN A 106 10.77 -6.03 -46.16
CA GLN A 106 11.46 -5.41 -47.29
C GLN A 106 12.41 -6.38 -48.01
N ALA A 107 13.12 -7.24 -47.27
CA ALA A 107 13.99 -8.25 -47.86
C ALA A 107 13.18 -9.31 -48.62
N LEU A 108 12.05 -9.75 -48.05
CA LEU A 108 11.13 -10.69 -48.68
C LEU A 108 10.57 -10.14 -49.99
N ASP A 109 10.15 -8.88 -50.01
CA ASP A 109 9.65 -8.21 -51.22
C ASP A 109 10.73 -8.13 -52.32
N ARG A 110 11.98 -7.85 -51.95
CA ARG A 110 13.11 -7.84 -52.90
C ARG A 110 13.37 -9.24 -53.45
N LEU A 111 13.38 -10.26 -52.60
CA LEU A 111 13.58 -11.65 -53.00
C LEU A 111 12.47 -12.15 -53.91
N LEU A 112 11.20 -11.80 -53.63
CA LEU A 112 10.06 -12.17 -54.47
C LEU A 112 10.14 -11.48 -55.85
N LYS A 113 10.50 -10.19 -55.91
CA LYS A 113 10.70 -9.48 -57.17
C LYS A 113 11.86 -10.09 -57.97
N TRP A 114 12.96 -10.44 -57.31
CA TRP A 114 14.11 -11.07 -57.96
C TRP A 114 13.78 -12.48 -58.47
N LYS A 115 13.12 -13.30 -57.65
CA LYS A 115 12.60 -14.62 -58.04
C LYS A 115 11.73 -14.53 -59.30
N LYS A 116 10.80 -13.57 -59.33
CA LYS A 116 9.93 -13.34 -60.50
C LYS A 116 10.73 -13.03 -61.76
N ARG A 117 11.71 -12.13 -61.68
CA ARG A 117 12.59 -11.78 -62.82
C ARG A 117 13.40 -12.98 -63.32
N LEU A 118 13.93 -13.80 -62.40
CA LEU A 118 14.63 -15.04 -62.77
C LEU A 118 13.72 -16.03 -63.47
N GLN A 119 12.48 -16.18 -63.01
CA GLN A 119 11.48 -17.05 -63.65
C GLN A 119 11.12 -16.54 -65.06
N GLU A 120 10.94 -15.23 -65.23
CA GLU A 120 10.70 -14.61 -66.54
C GLU A 120 11.89 -14.84 -67.49
N ALA A 121 13.13 -14.62 -67.04
CA ALA A 121 14.34 -14.87 -67.85
C ALA A 121 14.49 -16.35 -68.24
N ALA A 122 14.23 -17.27 -67.30
CA ALA A 122 14.25 -18.72 -67.53
C ALA A 122 13.12 -19.20 -68.45
N SER A 123 12.05 -18.41 -68.63
CA SER A 123 10.98 -18.72 -69.60
C SER A 123 11.29 -18.21 -71.01
N ALA A 124 12.13 -17.16 -71.12
CA ALA A 124 12.56 -16.59 -72.40
C ALA A 124 13.75 -17.33 -73.04
N SER A 125 14.51 -18.12 -72.26
CA SER A 125 15.65 -18.89 -72.73
C SER A 125 15.81 -20.20 -71.93
N LYS A 126 16.56 -21.18 -72.42
CA LYS A 126 16.77 -22.45 -71.71
C LYS A 126 17.59 -22.16 -70.42
N PRO A 127 17.06 -22.40 -69.21
CA PRO A 127 17.69 -21.93 -67.99
C PRO A 127 19.05 -22.59 -67.77
N LEU A 128 20.06 -21.76 -67.50
CA LEU A 128 21.41 -22.22 -67.16
C LEU A 128 21.40 -22.94 -65.81
N SER A 129 22.31 -23.89 -65.57
CA SER A 129 22.36 -24.64 -64.30
C SER A 129 22.57 -23.71 -63.09
N GLU A 130 23.24 -22.59 -63.32
CA GLU A 130 23.50 -21.56 -62.32
C GLU A 130 22.21 -20.82 -61.91
N GLU A 131 21.33 -20.49 -62.86
CA GLU A 131 20.04 -19.83 -62.59
C GLU A 131 19.11 -20.71 -61.75
N ARG A 132 19.10 -22.03 -62.01
CA ARG A 132 18.34 -22.99 -61.19
C ARG A 132 18.84 -23.03 -59.74
N THR A 133 20.17 -22.97 -59.56
CA THR A 133 20.80 -22.95 -58.24
C THR A 133 20.44 -21.66 -57.49
N GLN A 134 20.49 -20.52 -58.18
CA GLN A 134 20.10 -19.22 -57.63
C GLN A 134 18.61 -19.19 -57.24
N LEU A 135 17.72 -19.74 -58.08
CA LEU A 135 16.29 -19.83 -57.80
C LEU A 135 16.01 -20.64 -56.52
N LYS A 136 16.64 -21.81 -56.39
CA LYS A 136 16.49 -22.66 -55.19
C LYS A 136 16.96 -21.94 -53.93
N ARG A 137 18.10 -21.26 -53.97
CA ARG A 137 18.59 -20.44 -52.84
C ARG A 137 17.60 -19.33 -52.47
N ALA A 138 16.96 -18.71 -53.46
CA ALA A 138 15.91 -17.71 -53.23
C ALA A 138 14.71 -18.30 -52.47
N GLU A 139 14.27 -19.49 -52.89
CA GLU A 139 13.14 -20.20 -52.30
C GLU A 139 13.41 -20.61 -50.85
N ASP A 140 14.59 -21.18 -50.60
CA ASP A 140 15.04 -21.55 -49.26
C ASP A 140 15.11 -20.32 -48.35
N GLU A 141 15.67 -19.21 -48.82
CA GLU A 141 15.75 -17.95 -48.06
C GLU A 141 14.37 -17.34 -47.80
N ILE A 142 13.45 -17.36 -48.77
CA ILE A 142 12.06 -16.92 -48.58
C ILE A 142 11.38 -17.76 -47.50
N ALA A 143 11.51 -19.09 -47.58
CA ALA A 143 10.93 -20.00 -46.60
C ALA A 143 11.48 -19.75 -45.19
N ASN A 144 12.79 -19.58 -45.06
CA ASN A 144 13.46 -19.26 -43.79
C ASN A 144 12.94 -17.94 -43.20
N ARG A 145 12.79 -16.89 -44.01
CA ARG A 145 12.27 -15.59 -43.57
C ARG A 145 10.80 -15.65 -43.17
N GLN A 146 9.98 -16.41 -43.87
CA GLN A 146 8.57 -16.62 -43.51
C GLN A 146 8.44 -17.38 -42.19
N MET A 147 9.28 -18.40 -41.98
CA MET A 147 9.34 -19.13 -40.72
C MET A 147 9.78 -18.22 -39.56
N TRP A 148 10.82 -17.40 -39.78
CA TRP A 148 11.25 -16.40 -38.82
C TRP A 148 10.13 -15.41 -38.47
N GLN A 149 9.31 -14.96 -39.43
CA GLN A 149 8.16 -14.08 -39.15
C GLN A 149 7.11 -14.73 -38.27
N LYS A 150 6.78 -16.00 -38.54
CA LYS A 150 5.81 -16.75 -37.73
C LYS A 150 6.29 -16.91 -36.28
N ASP A 151 7.56 -17.28 -36.11
CA ASP A 151 8.18 -17.40 -34.79
C ASP A 151 8.25 -16.04 -34.05
N ALA A 152 8.70 -14.99 -34.73
CA ALA A 152 8.76 -13.64 -34.18
C ALA A 152 7.37 -13.12 -33.80
N ALA A 153 6.35 -13.35 -34.63
CA ALA A 153 4.97 -12.95 -34.35
C ALA A 153 4.43 -13.63 -33.09
N SER A 154 4.69 -14.93 -32.91
CA SER A 154 4.31 -15.68 -31.70
C SER A 154 4.98 -15.12 -30.45
N LYS A 155 6.30 -14.85 -30.51
CA LYS A 155 7.05 -14.28 -29.38
C LYS A 155 6.57 -12.86 -29.03
N VAL A 156 6.27 -12.03 -30.03
CA VAL A 156 5.71 -10.69 -29.82
C VAL A 156 4.31 -10.75 -29.22
N ALA A 157 3.46 -11.70 -29.64
CA ALA A 157 2.16 -11.91 -29.03
C ALA A 157 2.29 -12.25 -27.55
N ARG A 158 3.15 -13.22 -27.20
CA ARG A 158 3.44 -13.57 -25.81
C ARG A 158 3.97 -12.40 -24.99
N ALA A 159 4.84 -11.57 -25.57
CA ALA A 159 5.34 -10.37 -24.91
C ALA A 159 4.21 -9.35 -24.62
N ARG A 160 3.22 -9.21 -25.51
CA ARG A 160 2.05 -8.35 -25.28
C ARG A 160 1.16 -8.89 -24.15
N ASP A 161 0.95 -10.20 -24.10
CA ASP A 161 0.17 -10.82 -23.03
C ASP A 161 0.84 -10.58 -21.66
N LEU A 162 2.16 -10.77 -21.59
CA LEU A 162 2.95 -10.47 -20.39
C LEU A 162 2.88 -8.99 -20.00
N MET A 163 2.90 -8.07 -20.96
CA MET A 163 2.68 -6.65 -20.67
C MET A 163 1.29 -6.35 -20.11
N ALA A 164 0.26 -7.04 -20.60
CA ALA A 164 -1.10 -6.90 -20.06
C ALA A 164 -1.18 -7.41 -18.62
N GLU A 165 -0.55 -8.56 -18.32
CA GLU A 165 -0.42 -9.07 -16.94
C GLU A 165 0.33 -8.10 -16.03
N LEU A 166 1.48 -7.57 -16.46
CA LEU A 166 2.26 -6.59 -15.68
C LEU A 166 1.46 -5.30 -15.45
N THR A 167 0.65 -4.87 -16.42
CA THR A 167 -0.25 -3.71 -16.25
C THR A 167 -1.32 -4.00 -15.19
N ASN A 168 -1.92 -5.19 -15.23
CA ASN A 168 -2.87 -5.62 -14.21
C ASN A 168 -2.22 -5.71 -12.82
N ASN A 169 -1.00 -6.24 -12.74
CA ASN A 169 -0.23 -6.30 -11.50
C ASN A 169 0.06 -4.90 -10.95
N GLN A 170 0.39 -3.93 -11.82
CA GLN A 170 0.57 -2.54 -11.41
C GLN A 170 -0.71 -1.97 -10.78
N ASN A 171 -1.87 -2.24 -11.38
CA ASN A 171 -3.15 -1.79 -10.85
C ASN A 171 -3.46 -2.41 -9.48
N LYS A 172 -3.17 -3.71 -9.31
CA LYS A 172 -3.32 -4.41 -8.03
C LYS A 172 -2.40 -3.84 -6.95
N ILE A 173 -1.13 -3.58 -7.27
CA ILE A 173 -0.16 -2.93 -6.38
C ILE A 173 -0.69 -1.57 -5.94
N ASN A 174 -1.13 -0.73 -6.88
CA ASN A 174 -1.67 0.59 -6.58
C ASN A 174 -2.93 0.51 -5.70
N ALA A 175 -3.84 -0.42 -5.98
CA ALA A 175 -5.04 -0.64 -5.17
C ALA A 175 -4.70 -1.04 -3.73
N LYS A 176 -3.76 -1.98 -3.54
CA LYS A 176 -3.31 -2.40 -2.21
C LYS A 176 -2.61 -1.26 -1.46
N LYS A 177 -1.76 -0.48 -2.13
CA LYS A 177 -1.14 0.73 -1.54
C LYS A 177 -2.18 1.74 -1.07
N ASN A 178 -3.23 1.97 -1.86
CA ASN A 178 -4.30 2.88 -1.47
C ASN A 178 -5.05 2.37 -0.23
N ALA A 179 -5.34 1.07 -0.17
CA ALA A 179 -5.97 0.45 0.99
C ALA A 179 -5.10 0.58 2.25
N LEU A 180 -3.80 0.28 2.15
CA LEU A 180 -2.83 0.44 3.26
C LEU A 180 -2.70 1.90 3.70
N SER A 181 -2.77 2.86 2.78
CA SER A 181 -2.75 4.29 3.12
C SER A 181 -3.98 4.70 3.95
N VAL A 182 -5.17 4.20 3.60
CA VAL A 182 -6.39 4.42 4.39
C VAL A 182 -6.26 3.79 5.76
N GLU A 183 -5.74 2.56 5.83
CA GLU A 183 -5.55 1.84 7.08
C GLU A 183 -4.53 2.53 8.00
N SER A 184 -3.40 2.99 7.46
CA SER A 184 -2.39 3.76 8.20
C SER A 184 -3.00 4.99 8.86
N LYS A 185 -3.79 5.77 8.09
CA LYS A 185 -4.47 6.96 8.61
C LYS A 185 -5.45 6.61 9.74
N LEU A 186 -6.17 5.50 9.62
CA LEU A 186 -7.08 5.03 10.66
C LEU A 186 -6.31 4.72 11.97
N TRP A 187 -5.19 4.00 11.86
CA TRP A 187 -4.35 3.68 13.00
C TRP A 187 -3.71 4.92 13.64
N GLU A 188 -3.28 5.89 12.83
CA GLU A 188 -2.78 7.18 13.32
C GLU A 188 -3.85 7.97 14.08
N THR A 189 -5.08 8.02 13.56
CA THR A 189 -6.21 8.65 14.28
C THR A 189 -6.50 7.93 15.59
N ARG A 190 -6.48 6.60 15.60
CA ARG A 190 -6.68 5.81 16.82
C ARG A 190 -5.59 6.07 17.85
N SER A 191 -4.33 6.10 17.42
CA SER A 191 -3.18 6.43 18.26
C SER A 191 -3.34 7.80 18.92
N LYS A 192 -3.73 8.82 18.15
CA LYS A 192 -3.99 10.17 18.67
C LYS A 192 -5.10 10.17 19.73
N ASN A 193 -6.21 9.48 19.47
CA ASN A 193 -7.32 9.38 20.43
C ASN A 193 -6.89 8.70 21.73
N TYR A 194 -6.16 7.59 21.65
CA TYR A 194 -5.70 6.85 22.82
C TYR A 194 -4.65 7.63 23.62
N THR A 195 -3.79 8.38 22.93
CA THR A 195 -2.84 9.29 23.58
C THR A 195 -3.56 10.40 24.36
N THR A 196 -4.64 10.94 23.82
CA THR A 196 -5.48 11.93 24.52
C THR A 196 -6.15 11.32 25.75
N MET A 197 -6.78 10.15 25.61
CA MET A 197 -7.39 9.43 26.73
C MET A 197 -6.38 9.09 27.83
N LEU A 198 -5.18 8.66 27.45
CA LEU A 198 -4.10 8.36 28.39
C LEU A 198 -3.72 9.59 29.20
N ARG A 199 -3.57 10.75 28.54
CA ARG A 199 -3.27 12.03 29.19
C ARG A 199 -4.38 12.46 30.17
N GLU A 200 -5.63 12.30 29.77
CA GLU A 200 -6.79 12.60 30.62
C GLU A 200 -6.82 11.71 31.87
N LEU A 201 -6.65 10.40 31.71
CA LEU A 201 -6.59 9.47 32.84
C LEU A 201 -5.40 9.73 33.77
N GLN A 202 -4.23 10.08 33.23
CA GLN A 202 -3.06 10.45 34.03
C GLN A 202 -3.31 11.73 34.85
N LYS A 203 -4.03 12.70 34.27
CA LYS A 203 -4.46 13.91 34.98
C LYS A 203 -5.44 13.56 36.09
N ASP A 204 -6.46 12.76 35.82
CA ASP A 204 -7.45 12.32 36.81
C ASP A 204 -6.77 11.56 37.95
N ARG A 205 -5.92 10.58 37.63
CA ARG A 205 -5.10 9.83 38.60
C ARG A 205 -4.35 10.76 39.54
N SER A 206 -3.71 11.79 39.00
CA SER A 206 -2.95 12.78 39.77
C SER A 206 -3.87 13.58 40.69
N SER A 207 -5.03 14.01 40.21
CA SER A 207 -6.04 14.70 41.03
C SER A 207 -6.56 13.82 42.17
N TYR A 208 -6.93 12.57 41.90
CA TYR A 208 -7.37 11.61 42.93
C TYR A 208 -6.28 11.35 43.97
N THR A 209 -5.04 11.20 43.54
CA THR A 209 -3.89 11.02 44.43
C THR A 209 -3.68 12.23 45.35
N GLN A 210 -3.82 13.45 44.82
CA GLN A 210 -3.74 14.68 45.62
C GLN A 210 -4.87 14.80 46.65
N VAL A 211 -6.10 14.41 46.28
CA VAL A 211 -7.25 14.40 47.21
C VAL A 211 -7.00 13.41 48.36
N LEU A 212 -6.52 12.21 48.05
CA LEU A 212 -6.18 11.20 49.05
C LEU A 212 -5.04 11.65 49.98
N ALA A 213 -4.04 12.37 49.45
CA ALA A 213 -2.91 12.84 50.24
C ALA A 213 -3.24 14.03 51.15
N ARG A 214 -4.17 14.91 50.74
CA ARG A 214 -4.49 16.16 51.45
C ARG A 214 -5.68 16.02 52.41
N THR A 215 -6.50 14.98 52.27
CA THR A 215 -7.70 14.85 53.09
C THR A 215 -7.46 13.90 54.26
N PRO A 216 -7.50 14.38 55.51
CA PRO A 216 -7.31 13.50 56.66
C PRO A 216 -8.40 12.42 56.73
N TYR A 217 -7.95 11.19 57.00
CA TYR A 217 -8.76 9.99 57.24
C TYR A 217 -8.99 9.83 58.75
N PHE A 218 -10.19 9.38 59.15
CA PHE A 218 -10.52 9.05 60.55
C PHE A 218 -10.02 7.67 60.94
#